data_AF-A0A9P5NM88-F1
#
_entry.id   AF-A0A9P5NM88-F1
#
_cell.length_a   1.000
_cell.length_b   1.000
_cell.length_c   1.000
_cell.angle_alpha   90.00
_cell.angle_beta   90.00
_cell.angle_gamma   90.00
#
_symmetry.space_group_name_H-M   'P 1'
#
loop_
_entity.id
_entity.type
_entity.pdbx_description
1 polymer ?
#
loop_
_entity_poly.entity_id
_entity_poly.type
_entity_poly.pdbx_seq_one_letter_code
_entity_poly.pdbx_strand_id
1 'polypeptide(L)'
;MFRDDPAAARTPLTATQQAETGWSDKRHKADLEWADRITTRYPYYLEEKRLELAAHDARSIPSMVAQDVKQSIEITNMQLMQILQHITASPSHTTFYPTQHSVIGAPVQRQPAPAAAPSPILPSSLQPQGQSSMPVTQSLTLGDGQQLVFTADDVPVPPAVSFARDIATLNMMWDDTSEHWKNDSKMRIKGIPIAIVYWNDIYTSKPNINWKPKQWKGIKGKWFNWKVIVRRYRESSPDQFWATFSENGQHLGYKAILGRLSLERKEKNRLLAEKIKAEYGDKFPEVFCYKKNGKIHVKIRDCDIIKQYHKEKGIVGEEDEAEDIDEAEAEDE
;
A
#
# COMPACT_ATOMS: atom_id res chain seq x y z
N MET A 1 30.77 -32.89 -15.50
CA MET A 1 31.55 -33.24 -14.30
C MET A 1 30.69 -32.94 -13.09
N PHE A 2 30.30 -34.01 -12.39
CA PHE A 2 29.93 -34.19 -10.97
C PHE A 2 28.89 -35.31 -10.91
N ARG A 3 29.40 -36.52 -11.12
CA ARG A 3 28.86 -37.76 -10.54
C ARG A 3 29.45 -37.86 -9.12
N ASP A 4 28.71 -38.51 -8.25
CA ASP A 4 29.10 -38.99 -6.90
C ASP A 4 28.71 -38.08 -5.73
N ASP A 5 27.47 -38.25 -5.26
CA ASP A 5 27.06 -37.94 -3.89
C ASP A 5 26.76 -39.28 -3.16
N PRO A 6 27.56 -39.70 -2.17
CA PRO A 6 27.48 -41.03 -1.55
C PRO A 6 26.42 -41.18 -0.44
N ALA A 7 25.42 -40.30 -0.35
CA ALA A 7 24.41 -40.35 0.72
C ALA A 7 23.13 -41.18 0.41
N ALA A 8 23.08 -41.90 -0.72
CA ALA A 8 21.85 -42.57 -1.20
C ALA A 8 21.63 -44.03 -0.73
N ALA A 9 22.22 -44.46 0.38
CA ALA A 9 22.00 -45.80 0.93
C ALA A 9 21.36 -45.75 2.33
N ARG A 10 20.03 -45.70 2.38
CA ARG A 10 19.26 -46.12 3.56
C ARG A 10 18.22 -47.14 3.14
N THR A 11 18.33 -48.33 3.73
CA THR A 11 17.40 -49.45 3.62
C THR A 11 16.02 -49.05 4.15
N PRO A 12 14.90 -49.42 3.49
CA PRO A 12 13.57 -49.15 4.02
C PRO A 12 13.27 -50.05 5.22
N LEU A 13 12.82 -49.44 6.31
CA LEU A 13 12.27 -50.13 7.47
C LEU A 13 10.88 -50.68 7.14
N THR A 14 10.63 -51.92 7.56
CA THR A 14 9.45 -52.73 7.29
C THR A 14 8.16 -52.18 7.94
N ALA A 15 7.04 -52.37 7.24
CA ALA A 15 5.72 -51.76 7.45
C ALA A 15 4.91 -52.27 8.66
N THR A 16 5.45 -52.27 9.89
CA THR A 16 4.67 -52.70 11.08
C THR A 16 4.72 -51.72 12.26
N GLN A 17 4.91 -50.42 12.01
CA GLN A 17 4.89 -49.38 13.06
C GLN A 17 4.11 -48.11 12.69
N GLN A 18 3.03 -48.23 11.93
CA GLN A 18 2.11 -47.10 11.67
C GLN A 18 0.73 -47.38 12.27
N ALA A 19 0.66 -47.26 13.59
CA ALA A 19 -0.59 -47.07 14.32
C ALA A 19 -0.36 -46.14 15.52
N GLU A 20 0.31 -45.01 15.31
CA GLU A 20 0.28 -43.87 16.23
C GLU A 20 0.21 -42.59 15.40
N THR A 21 -0.96 -41.96 15.41
CA THR A 21 -1.26 -40.65 14.80
C THR A 21 -0.63 -39.53 15.63
N GLY A 22 0.70 -39.58 15.77
CA GLY A 22 1.50 -38.50 16.32
C GLY A 22 2.18 -37.76 15.18
N TRP A 23 1.89 -36.47 15.04
CA TRP A 23 2.73 -35.54 14.30
C TRP A 23 4.15 -35.62 14.88
N SER A 24 5.01 -36.46 14.31
CA SER A 24 6.32 -36.74 14.88
C SER A 24 7.20 -35.50 14.76
N ASP A 25 7.77 -35.02 15.87
CA ASP A 25 8.73 -33.92 15.90
C ASP A 25 9.85 -34.08 14.86
N LYS A 26 10.22 -35.32 14.54
CA LYS A 26 11.21 -35.63 13.50
C LYS A 26 10.76 -35.19 12.11
N ARG A 27 9.48 -35.35 11.78
CA ARG A 27 8.91 -34.97 10.48
C ARG A 27 8.78 -33.45 10.39
N HIS A 28 8.29 -32.81 11.44
CA HIS A 28 8.23 -31.35 11.51
C HIS A 28 9.62 -30.71 11.37
N LYS A 29 10.64 -31.27 12.05
CA LYS A 29 12.02 -30.82 11.92
C LYS A 29 12.57 -31.00 10.49
N ALA A 30 12.26 -32.12 9.83
CA ALA A 30 12.67 -32.35 8.44
C ALA A 30 12.00 -31.35 7.47
N ASP A 31 10.74 -31.00 7.70
CA ASP A 31 10.01 -30.01 6.90
C ASP A 31 10.60 -28.61 7.10
N LEU A 32 10.95 -28.22 8.33
CA LEU A 32 11.63 -26.96 8.63
C LEU A 32 13.02 -26.88 7.99
N GLU A 33 13.83 -27.96 8.08
CA GLU A 33 15.15 -28.02 7.44
C GLU A 33 15.06 -28.02 5.90
N TRP A 34 13.99 -28.57 5.33
CA TRP A 34 13.73 -28.48 3.89
C TRP A 34 13.30 -27.06 3.50
N ALA A 35 12.39 -26.42 4.24
CA ALA A 35 11.99 -25.04 4.00
C ALA A 35 13.18 -24.08 4.12
N ASP A 36 14.02 -24.23 5.14
CA ASP A 36 15.24 -23.44 5.32
C ASP A 36 16.22 -23.63 4.15
N ARG A 37 16.43 -24.86 3.67
CA ARG A 37 17.25 -25.13 2.48
C ARG A 37 16.70 -24.49 1.22
N ILE A 38 15.41 -24.57 0.96
CA ILE A 38 14.79 -23.94 -0.22
C ILE A 38 14.92 -22.42 -0.14
N THR A 39 14.66 -21.83 1.03
CA THR A 39 14.73 -20.39 1.25
C THR A 39 16.17 -19.88 1.15
N THR A 40 17.15 -20.64 1.65
CA THR A 40 18.57 -20.29 1.57
C THR A 40 19.17 -20.52 0.17
N ARG A 41 18.70 -21.54 -0.57
CA ARG A 41 19.17 -21.86 -1.92
C ARG A 41 18.58 -20.94 -2.99
N TYR A 42 17.37 -20.42 -2.76
CA TYR A 42 16.62 -19.58 -3.70
C TYR A 42 16.06 -18.29 -3.06
N PRO A 43 16.89 -17.48 -2.38
CA PRO A 43 16.41 -16.36 -1.56
C PRO A 43 15.78 -15.22 -2.36
N TYR A 44 15.97 -15.21 -3.69
CA TYR A 44 15.57 -14.12 -4.58
C TYR A 44 14.36 -14.41 -5.48
N TYR A 45 13.75 -15.60 -5.36
CA TYR A 45 12.56 -15.93 -6.13
C TYR A 45 11.29 -15.44 -5.41
N LEU A 46 10.28 -15.01 -6.18
CA LEU A 46 8.94 -14.74 -5.64
C LEU A 46 8.37 -16.02 -4.98
N GLU A 47 7.53 -15.86 -3.96
CA GLU A 47 6.96 -16.98 -3.18
C GLU A 47 6.30 -18.03 -4.09
N GLU A 48 5.55 -17.58 -5.10
CA GLU A 48 4.92 -18.45 -6.10
C GLU A 48 5.93 -19.30 -6.89
N LYS A 49 7.07 -18.71 -7.26
CA LYS A 49 8.14 -19.43 -7.97
C LYS A 49 8.92 -20.37 -7.04
N ARG A 50 9.03 -20.02 -5.75
CA ARG A 50 9.54 -20.93 -4.72
C ARG A 50 8.59 -22.11 -4.49
N LEU A 51 7.29 -21.87 -4.48
CA LEU A 51 6.24 -22.90 -4.41
C LEU A 51 6.25 -23.82 -5.65
N GLU A 52 6.45 -23.25 -6.84
CA GLU A 52 6.56 -24.02 -8.09
C GLU A 52 7.79 -24.94 -8.09
N LEU A 53 8.95 -24.42 -7.69
CA LEU A 53 10.19 -25.20 -7.54
C LEU A 53 10.07 -26.26 -6.45
N ALA A 54 9.45 -25.92 -5.32
CA ALA A 54 9.11 -26.86 -4.26
C ALA A 54 8.20 -27.98 -4.75
N ALA A 55 7.16 -27.66 -5.52
CA ALA A 55 6.26 -28.65 -6.12
C ALA A 55 6.97 -29.53 -7.15
N HIS A 56 7.92 -28.98 -7.90
CA HIS A 56 8.77 -29.74 -8.82
C HIS A 56 9.70 -30.72 -8.08
N ASP A 57 10.36 -30.27 -7.01
CA ASP A 57 11.21 -31.13 -6.17
C ASP A 57 10.39 -32.21 -5.45
N ALA A 58 9.19 -31.88 -4.96
CA ALA A 58 8.27 -32.85 -4.36
C ALA A 58 7.83 -33.93 -5.36
N ARG A 59 7.67 -33.59 -6.65
CA ARG A 59 7.37 -34.55 -7.73
C ARG A 59 8.56 -35.44 -8.11
N SER A 60 9.79 -35.03 -7.77
CA SER A 60 10.99 -35.84 -7.96
C SER A 60 11.24 -36.85 -6.83
N ILE A 61 10.40 -36.85 -5.78
CA ILE A 61 10.46 -37.86 -4.72
C ILE A 61 9.94 -39.20 -5.27
N PRO A 62 10.65 -40.33 -5.06
CA PRO A 62 10.29 -41.63 -5.64
C PRO A 62 8.83 -42.04 -5.36
N SER A 63 8.15 -42.44 -6.45
CA SER A 63 6.72 -42.77 -6.61
C SER A 63 6.06 -43.60 -5.48
N MET A 64 6.83 -44.38 -4.69
CA MET A 64 6.28 -45.19 -3.60
C MET A 64 5.59 -44.36 -2.50
N VAL A 65 6.05 -43.15 -2.20
CA VAL A 65 5.44 -42.32 -1.13
C VAL A 65 4.13 -41.67 -1.60
N ALA A 66 4.00 -41.39 -2.90
CA ALA A 66 2.81 -40.76 -3.47
C ALA A 66 1.61 -41.72 -3.53
N GLN A 67 1.83 -43.02 -3.75
CA GLN A 67 0.77 -44.04 -3.69
C GLN A 67 0.23 -44.21 -2.28
N ASP A 68 1.10 -44.19 -1.27
CA ASP A 68 0.72 -44.37 0.13
C ASP A 68 -0.14 -43.19 0.65
N VAL A 69 0.24 -41.97 0.26
CA VAL A 69 -0.55 -40.76 0.58
C VAL A 69 -1.91 -40.78 -0.13
N LYS A 70 -1.95 -41.19 -1.40
CA LYS A 70 -3.22 -41.30 -2.15
C LYS A 70 -4.17 -42.30 -1.49
N GLN A 71 -3.66 -43.47 -1.10
CA GLN A 71 -4.46 -44.51 -0.44
C GLN A 71 -4.97 -44.05 0.93
N SER A 72 -4.16 -43.31 1.69
CA SER A 72 -4.56 -42.72 2.97
C SER A 72 -5.68 -41.67 2.83
N ILE A 73 -5.63 -40.83 1.79
CA ILE A 73 -6.68 -39.85 1.47
C ILE A 73 -8.00 -40.56 1.12
N GLU A 74 -7.95 -41.62 0.31
CA GLU A 74 -9.13 -42.41 -0.05
C GLU A 74 -9.80 -43.05 1.18
N ILE A 75 -9.00 -43.60 2.10
CA ILE A 75 -9.50 -44.17 3.37
C ILE A 75 -10.16 -43.08 4.23
N THR A 76 -9.55 -41.91 4.34
CA THR A 76 -10.06 -40.79 5.15
C THR A 76 -11.39 -40.26 4.60
N ASN A 77 -11.50 -40.13 3.28
CA ASN A 77 -12.73 -39.71 2.63
C ASN A 77 -13.87 -40.72 2.82
N MET A 78 -13.56 -42.02 2.82
CA MET A 78 -14.54 -43.07 3.11
C MET A 78 -15.05 -42.98 4.56
N GLN A 79 -14.18 -42.69 5.53
CA GLN A 79 -14.57 -42.49 6.93
C GLN A 79 -15.46 -41.24 7.12
N LEU A 80 -15.15 -40.13 6.45
CA LEU A 80 -15.97 -38.92 6.47
C LEU A 80 -17.40 -39.16 5.96
N MET A 81 -17.54 -39.95 4.89
CA MET A 81 -18.85 -40.32 4.35
C MET A 81 -19.69 -41.14 5.34
N GLN A 82 -19.05 -42.05 6.09
CA GLN A 82 -19.73 -42.81 7.15
C GLN A 82 -20.21 -41.90 8.29
N ILE A 83 -19.42 -40.91 8.71
CA ILE A 83 -19.79 -39.95 9.75
C ILE A 83 -21.00 -39.11 9.32
N LEU A 84 -21.01 -38.62 8.07
CA LEU A 84 -22.15 -37.85 7.54
C LEU A 84 -23.45 -38.67 7.46
N GLN A 85 -23.34 -39.96 7.18
CA GLN A 85 -24.48 -40.90 7.22
C GLN A 85 -25.08 -41.04 8.62
N HIS A 86 -24.25 -41.02 9.66
CA HIS A 86 -24.74 -41.08 11.05
C HIS A 86 -25.39 -39.77 11.51
N ILE A 87 -24.92 -38.61 11.05
CA ILE A 87 -25.49 -37.30 11.44
C ILE A 87 -26.87 -37.08 10.80
N THR A 88 -27.07 -37.56 9.57
CA THR A 88 -28.33 -37.36 8.83
C THR A 88 -29.48 -38.29 9.25
N ALA A 89 -29.19 -39.33 10.02
CA ALA A 89 -30.18 -40.33 10.44
C ALA A 89 -30.86 -40.02 11.79
N SER A 90 -30.66 -38.84 12.39
CA SER A 90 -31.20 -38.51 13.72
C SER A 90 -32.39 -37.52 13.65
N PRO A 91 -33.64 -37.96 13.86
CA PRO A 91 -34.79 -37.06 13.91
C PRO A 91 -35.04 -36.63 15.36
N SER A 92 -34.95 -35.33 15.66
CA SER A 92 -35.46 -34.78 16.92
C SER A 92 -35.95 -33.36 16.74
N HIS A 93 -37.22 -33.20 17.07
CA HIS A 93 -38.04 -32.01 17.09
C HIS A 93 -37.47 -30.93 18.02
N THR A 94 -37.38 -29.68 17.54
CA THR A 94 -37.22 -28.52 18.42
C THR A 94 -38.18 -27.42 17.99
N THR A 95 -39.12 -27.15 18.89
CA THR A 95 -40.20 -26.18 18.82
C THR A 95 -39.67 -24.75 18.97
N PHE A 96 -40.13 -23.85 18.09
CA PHE A 96 -39.86 -22.41 18.11
C PHE A 96 -40.67 -21.68 19.19
N TYR A 97 -40.06 -20.66 19.81
CA TYR A 97 -40.76 -19.55 20.48
C TYR A 97 -40.18 -18.21 20.00
N PRO A 98 -41.02 -17.19 19.69
CA PRO A 98 -40.57 -15.85 19.40
C PRO A 98 -40.70 -14.93 20.63
N THR A 99 -39.63 -14.19 20.95
CA THR A 99 -39.62 -13.16 22.00
C THR A 99 -39.75 -11.78 21.36
N GLN A 100 -40.83 -11.07 21.71
CA GLN A 100 -41.03 -9.64 21.43
C GLN A 100 -40.39 -8.79 22.54
N HIS A 101 -39.77 -7.66 22.17
CA HIS A 101 -39.50 -6.56 23.10
C HIS A 101 -39.92 -5.22 22.49
N SER A 102 -40.50 -4.40 23.36
CA SER A 102 -41.17 -3.13 23.08
C SER A 102 -40.58 -2.02 23.98
N VAL A 103 -40.49 -0.82 23.39
CA VAL A 103 -40.70 0.55 23.94
C VAL A 103 -39.84 1.09 25.12
N ILE A 104 -39.48 2.38 25.01
CA ILE A 104 -39.40 3.49 26.01
C ILE A 104 -38.26 4.43 25.52
N GLY A 105 -38.32 5.76 25.39
CA GLY A 105 -39.24 6.80 25.83
C GLY A 105 -38.48 7.90 26.65
N ALA A 106 -38.50 9.16 26.16
CA ALA A 106 -38.31 10.45 26.87
C ALA A 106 -36.86 10.99 27.13
N PRO A 107 -36.67 12.27 27.57
CA PRO A 107 -37.32 13.54 27.17
C PRO A 107 -36.35 14.74 26.93
N VAL A 108 -36.95 15.84 26.48
CA VAL A 108 -36.44 17.23 26.29
C VAL A 108 -36.08 17.92 27.62
N GLN A 109 -35.01 18.74 27.63
CA GLN A 109 -34.76 19.74 28.67
C GLN A 109 -34.22 21.06 28.09
N ARG A 110 -34.96 22.16 28.32
CA ARG A 110 -34.57 23.57 28.08
C ARG A 110 -34.17 24.19 29.41
N GLN A 111 -33.20 25.12 29.44
CA GLN A 111 -33.22 26.36 30.27
C GLN A 111 -31.98 27.29 30.07
N PRO A 112 -31.91 28.53 30.63
CA PRO A 112 -31.73 29.76 29.84
C PRO A 112 -30.50 30.63 30.22
N ALA A 113 -30.31 31.76 29.51
CA ALA A 113 -29.54 32.96 29.92
C ALA A 113 -30.34 33.80 30.97
N PRO A 114 -29.86 34.91 31.61
CA PRO A 114 -28.69 35.77 31.33
C PRO A 114 -27.93 36.33 32.58
N ALA A 115 -26.90 37.19 32.36
CA ALA A 115 -26.67 38.50 33.01
C ALA A 115 -25.21 38.85 33.44
N ALA A 116 -24.83 40.06 33.00
CA ALA A 116 -23.98 41.09 33.64
C ALA A 116 -22.46 40.93 33.82
N ALA A 117 -21.77 41.97 33.33
CA ALA A 117 -20.33 42.27 33.40
C ALA A 117 -19.89 42.85 34.76
N PRO A 118 -18.57 42.83 35.04
CA PRO A 118 -17.85 44.10 35.20
C PRO A 118 -16.47 44.16 34.49
N SER A 119 -16.05 45.37 34.12
CA SER A 119 -14.77 45.71 33.48
C SER A 119 -13.66 46.04 34.53
N PRO A 120 -12.46 46.54 34.16
CA PRO A 120 -11.23 45.75 34.08
C PRO A 120 -10.12 46.23 35.06
N ILE A 121 -9.17 45.36 35.38
CA ILE A 121 -7.91 45.76 36.05
C ILE A 121 -6.77 45.48 35.07
N LEU A 122 -6.05 46.53 34.69
CA LEU A 122 -4.87 46.51 33.83
C LEU A 122 -3.63 46.13 34.67
N PRO A 123 -2.94 45.02 34.39
CA PRO A 123 -1.57 44.84 34.85
C PRO A 123 -0.58 45.45 33.85
N SER A 124 0.39 46.17 34.40
CA SER A 124 1.52 46.81 33.72
C SER A 124 2.21 45.90 32.71
N SER A 125 2.33 46.44 31.49
CA SER A 125 3.10 45.87 30.39
C SER A 125 4.60 45.89 30.72
N LEU A 126 5.13 44.75 31.16
CA LEU A 126 6.54 44.43 31.00
C LEU A 126 6.76 44.15 29.52
N GLN A 127 7.23 45.15 28.77
CA GLN A 127 7.69 44.95 27.39
C GLN A 127 8.86 43.95 27.41
N PRO A 128 8.71 42.72 26.89
CA PRO A 128 9.87 41.91 26.55
C PRO A 128 10.55 42.64 25.39
N GLN A 129 11.85 42.91 25.49
CA GLN A 129 12.66 43.28 24.34
C GLN A 129 12.65 42.10 23.38
N GLY A 130 11.63 42.08 22.53
CA GLY A 130 11.43 41.07 21.50
C GLY A 130 12.57 41.19 20.52
N GLN A 131 13.46 40.21 20.53
CA GLN A 131 14.27 39.90 19.37
C GLN A 131 13.29 39.74 18.21
N SER A 132 13.23 40.72 17.31
CA SER A 132 12.39 40.66 16.12
C SER A 132 12.99 39.60 15.20
N SER A 133 12.66 38.34 15.48
CA SER A 133 12.83 37.26 14.53
C SER A 133 12.04 37.68 13.30
N MET A 134 12.75 38.03 12.22
CA MET A 134 12.11 38.25 10.93
C MET A 134 11.23 37.03 10.62
N PRO A 135 9.97 37.23 10.20
CA PRO A 135 9.10 36.11 9.87
C PRO A 135 9.76 35.31 8.75
N VAL A 136 9.85 33.99 8.95
CA VAL A 136 10.39 33.10 7.92
C VAL A 136 9.49 33.20 6.69
N THR A 137 10.08 33.55 5.55
CA THR A 137 9.40 33.63 4.26
C THR A 137 9.76 32.42 3.39
N GLN A 138 8.82 32.04 2.53
CA GLN A 138 9.04 31.11 1.43
C GLN A 138 8.66 31.77 0.11
N SER A 139 9.25 31.25 -0.97
CA SER A 139 8.91 31.63 -2.33
C SER A 139 8.46 30.41 -3.12
N LEU A 140 7.48 30.62 -3.99
CA LEU A 140 6.98 29.65 -4.97
C LEU A 140 6.99 30.32 -6.34
N THR A 141 7.44 29.61 -7.37
CA THR A 141 7.36 30.09 -8.76
C THR A 141 6.16 29.43 -9.42
N LEU A 142 5.21 30.25 -9.89
CA LEU A 142 4.00 29.81 -10.57
C LEU A 142 4.28 29.50 -12.06
N GLY A 143 3.32 28.89 -12.74
CA GLY A 143 3.44 28.46 -14.14
C GLY A 143 3.65 29.61 -15.14
N ASP A 144 3.24 30.82 -14.78
CA ASP A 144 3.49 32.05 -15.55
C ASP A 144 4.87 32.68 -15.27
N GLY A 145 5.68 32.06 -14.41
CA GLY A 145 6.98 32.56 -13.98
C GLY A 145 6.94 33.58 -12.84
N GLN A 146 5.75 33.94 -12.33
CA GLN A 146 5.62 34.85 -11.20
C GLN A 146 6.14 34.18 -9.92
N GLN A 147 7.00 34.89 -9.19
CA GLN A 147 7.46 34.46 -7.87
C GLN A 147 6.54 35.00 -6.78
N LEU A 148 5.82 34.10 -6.11
CA LEU A 148 4.98 34.40 -4.96
C LEU A 148 5.78 34.23 -3.67
N VAL A 149 6.00 35.34 -2.94
CA VAL A 149 6.65 35.33 -1.62
C VAL A 149 5.60 35.40 -0.53
N PHE A 150 5.64 34.48 0.44
CA PHE A 150 4.64 34.35 1.50
C PHE A 150 5.24 33.89 2.83
N THR A 151 4.53 34.19 3.91
CA THR A 151 4.82 33.79 5.29
C THR A 151 3.95 32.60 5.68
N ALA A 152 4.20 32.01 6.85
CA ALA A 152 3.35 30.95 7.36
C ALA A 152 1.89 31.40 7.58
N ASP A 153 1.66 32.67 7.95
CA ASP A 153 0.31 33.19 8.22
C ASP A 153 -0.51 33.38 6.95
N ASP A 154 0.15 33.56 5.80
CA ASP A 154 -0.48 33.65 4.49
C ASP A 154 -1.01 32.30 3.98
N VAL A 155 -0.53 31.18 4.55
CA VAL A 155 -0.90 29.82 4.12
C VAL A 155 -2.07 29.31 4.96
N PRO A 156 -3.25 29.07 4.36
CA PRO A 156 -4.39 28.53 5.07
C PRO A 156 -4.15 27.09 5.52
N VAL A 157 -5.02 26.57 6.37
CA VAL A 157 -5.07 25.12 6.62
C VAL A 157 -5.48 24.42 5.31
N PRO A 158 -4.91 23.24 4.95
CA PRO A 158 -5.32 22.52 3.76
C PRO A 158 -6.84 22.34 3.71
N PRO A 159 -7.51 22.77 2.62
CA PRO A 159 -8.95 22.70 2.56
C PRO A 159 -9.40 21.24 2.46
N ALA A 160 -10.49 20.90 3.14
CA ALA A 160 -11.09 19.56 3.11
C ALA A 160 -11.80 19.32 1.77
N VAL A 161 -11.03 19.11 0.70
CA VAL A 161 -11.56 18.92 -0.65
C VAL A 161 -11.63 17.44 -1.02
N SER A 162 -12.61 17.10 -1.85
CA SER A 162 -12.77 15.76 -2.42
C SER A 162 -13.16 15.89 -3.90
N PHE A 163 -12.46 15.15 -4.75
CA PHE A 163 -12.72 15.08 -6.20
C PHE A 163 -13.24 13.71 -6.62
N ALA A 164 -13.73 12.91 -5.66
CA ALA A 164 -14.16 11.54 -5.90
C ALA A 164 -15.31 11.41 -6.92
N ARG A 165 -16.04 12.50 -7.18
CA ARG A 165 -17.16 12.57 -8.12
C ARG A 165 -16.90 13.48 -9.33
N ASP A 166 -15.76 14.16 -9.36
CA ASP A 166 -15.49 15.20 -10.36
C ASP A 166 -13.99 15.30 -10.67
N ILE A 167 -13.53 14.31 -11.45
CA ILE A 167 -12.14 14.23 -11.94
C ILE A 167 -11.85 15.37 -12.94
N ALA A 168 -12.86 15.84 -13.68
CA ALA A 168 -12.70 16.95 -14.62
C ALA A 168 -12.34 18.25 -13.90
N THR A 169 -13.03 18.56 -12.79
CA THR A 169 -12.68 19.72 -11.95
C THR A 169 -11.30 19.55 -11.32
N LEU A 170 -10.93 18.34 -10.89
CA LEU A 170 -9.56 18.09 -10.41
C LEU A 170 -8.51 18.42 -11.49
N ASN A 171 -8.72 17.96 -12.72
CA ASN A 171 -7.80 18.21 -13.85
C ASN A 171 -7.65 19.70 -14.15
N MET A 172 -8.73 20.47 -14.03
CA MET A 172 -8.74 21.92 -14.23
C MET A 172 -8.05 22.71 -13.11
N MET A 173 -7.88 22.11 -11.93
CA MET A 173 -7.22 22.73 -10.77
C MET A 173 -5.79 22.22 -10.53
N TRP A 174 -5.34 21.24 -11.33
CA TRP A 174 -4.12 20.48 -11.04
C TRP A 174 -2.86 21.33 -11.21
N ASP A 175 -2.63 21.90 -12.39
CA ASP A 175 -1.52 22.80 -12.68
C ASP A 175 -2.01 24.05 -13.41
N ASP A 176 -1.21 25.10 -13.34
CA ASP A 176 -1.45 26.41 -13.97
C ASP A 176 -0.69 26.60 -15.28
N THR A 177 0.10 25.60 -15.70
CA THR A 177 0.85 25.58 -16.96
C THR A 177 0.07 24.93 -18.11
N SER A 178 -0.95 24.12 -17.81
CA SER A 178 -1.75 23.46 -18.85
C SER A 178 -2.88 24.33 -19.37
N GLU A 179 -3.34 24.01 -20.58
CA GLU A 179 -4.54 24.60 -21.18
C GLU A 179 -5.83 24.31 -20.38
N HIS A 180 -5.79 23.37 -19.44
CA HIS A 180 -6.94 23.02 -18.61
C HIS A 180 -7.14 23.96 -17.42
N TRP A 181 -6.12 24.76 -17.09
CA TRP A 181 -6.17 25.69 -15.97
C TRP A 181 -7.26 26.75 -16.18
N LYS A 182 -8.21 26.83 -15.24
CA LYS A 182 -9.29 27.83 -15.28
C LYS A 182 -9.11 28.99 -14.30
N ASN A 183 -7.89 29.21 -13.83
CA ASN A 183 -7.58 30.24 -12.84
C ASN A 183 -8.45 30.14 -11.57
N ASP A 184 -8.80 28.91 -11.18
CA ASP A 184 -9.58 28.62 -9.98
C ASP A 184 -8.91 27.53 -9.15
N SER A 185 -8.95 27.71 -7.83
CA SER A 185 -8.44 26.75 -6.87
C SER A 185 -9.13 26.93 -5.52
N LYS A 186 -9.22 25.83 -4.78
CA LYS A 186 -9.73 25.82 -3.41
C LYS A 186 -8.77 26.48 -2.42
N MET A 187 -7.51 26.67 -2.79
CA MET A 187 -6.51 27.33 -1.98
C MET A 187 -6.06 28.64 -2.63
N ARG A 188 -6.02 29.71 -1.83
CA ARG A 188 -5.53 31.03 -2.24
C ARG A 188 -4.50 31.51 -1.24
N ILE A 189 -3.39 32.07 -1.74
CA ILE A 189 -2.36 32.73 -0.92
C ILE A 189 -2.31 34.17 -1.39
N LYS A 190 -2.53 35.13 -0.49
CA LYS A 190 -2.62 36.57 -0.83
C LYS A 190 -3.61 36.88 -1.97
N GLY A 191 -4.73 36.15 -2.01
CA GLY A 191 -5.78 36.27 -3.04
C GLY A 191 -5.51 35.53 -4.35
N ILE A 192 -4.27 35.08 -4.59
CA ILE A 192 -3.86 34.36 -5.81
C ILE A 192 -4.26 32.89 -5.69
N PRO A 193 -4.99 32.31 -6.68
CA PRO A 193 -5.33 30.89 -6.68
C PRO A 193 -4.09 30.04 -6.92
N ILE A 194 -3.92 29.00 -6.11
CA ILE A 194 -2.73 28.13 -6.16
C ILE A 194 -3.12 26.75 -6.68
N ALA A 195 -2.55 26.36 -7.81
CA ALA A 195 -2.77 25.03 -8.39
C ALA A 195 -2.37 23.91 -7.43
N ILE A 196 -3.04 22.75 -7.54
CA ILE A 196 -2.88 21.63 -6.60
C ILE A 196 -1.47 21.03 -6.65
N VAL A 197 -0.80 21.08 -7.81
CA VAL A 197 0.57 20.57 -8.01
C VAL A 197 1.56 21.19 -7.00
N TYR A 198 1.36 22.46 -6.63
CA TYR A 198 2.24 23.18 -5.71
C TYR A 198 1.96 22.92 -4.22
N TRP A 199 0.92 22.15 -3.88
CA TRP A 199 0.58 21.91 -2.47
C TRP A 199 1.68 21.16 -1.73
N ASN A 200 2.43 20.28 -2.41
CA ASN A 200 3.58 19.61 -1.83
C ASN A 200 4.64 20.64 -1.38
N ASP A 201 5.02 21.56 -2.26
CA ASP A 201 6.04 22.59 -1.97
C ASP A 201 5.62 23.54 -0.85
N ILE A 202 4.32 23.83 -0.75
CA ILE A 202 3.77 24.76 0.25
C ILE A 202 3.70 24.14 1.64
N TYR A 203 3.31 22.87 1.75
CA TYR A 203 3.09 22.22 3.04
C TYR A 203 4.27 21.36 3.51
N THR A 204 5.19 21.00 2.63
CA THR A 204 6.38 20.24 3.01
C THR A 204 7.36 21.13 3.77
N SER A 205 7.66 20.75 5.01
CA SER A 205 8.65 21.43 5.83
C SER A 205 10.04 21.20 5.26
N LYS A 206 10.79 22.28 5.00
CA LYS A 206 12.21 22.19 4.65
C LYS A 206 13.00 21.73 5.89
N PRO A 207 14.04 20.89 5.73
CA PRO A 207 14.95 20.59 6.83
C PRO A 207 15.48 21.91 7.36
N ASN A 208 15.32 22.16 8.66
CA ASN A 208 15.66 23.41 9.39
C ASN A 208 14.58 24.50 9.47
N ILE A 209 13.40 24.33 8.86
CA ILE A 209 12.29 25.28 9.03
C ILE A 209 11.09 24.53 9.62
N ASN A 210 10.64 24.94 10.81
CA ASN A 210 9.39 24.45 11.39
C ASN A 210 8.19 25.08 10.66
N TRP A 211 8.03 24.72 9.39
CA TRP A 211 6.99 25.23 8.51
C TRP A 211 5.76 24.33 8.58
N LYS A 212 4.63 24.86 9.08
CA LYS A 212 3.32 24.19 9.14
C LYS A 212 3.41 22.69 9.50
N PRO A 213 4.01 22.35 10.65
CA PRO A 213 4.27 20.95 11.00
C PRO A 213 2.96 20.14 10.96
N LYS A 214 3.06 18.91 10.48
CA LYS A 214 1.96 17.92 10.41
C LYS A 214 0.84 18.22 9.39
N GLN A 215 0.78 19.39 8.76
CA GLN A 215 -0.28 19.68 7.78
C GLN A 215 -0.15 18.83 6.52
N TRP A 216 1.08 18.65 6.01
CA TRP A 216 1.33 17.80 4.85
C TRP A 216 0.91 16.34 5.09
N LYS A 217 1.14 15.80 6.29
CA LYS A 217 0.83 14.40 6.63
C LYS A 217 -0.62 14.02 6.30
N GLY A 218 -1.58 14.91 6.56
CA GLY A 218 -3.01 14.64 6.34
C GLY A 218 -3.45 14.74 4.87
N ILE A 219 -2.74 15.49 4.03
CA ILE A 219 -3.12 15.73 2.64
C ILE A 219 -2.26 14.96 1.63
N LYS A 220 -1.05 14.51 2.02
CA LYS A 220 -0.08 13.81 1.17
C LYS A 220 -0.70 12.65 0.38
N GLY A 221 -1.39 11.74 1.06
CA GLY A 221 -2.01 10.58 0.41
C GLY A 221 -3.06 10.97 -0.64
N LYS A 222 -3.92 11.95 -0.33
CA LYS A 222 -4.91 12.47 -1.29
C LYS A 222 -4.25 13.16 -2.47
N TRP A 223 -3.25 13.99 -2.22
CA TRP A 223 -2.51 14.71 -3.24
C TRP A 223 -1.86 13.76 -4.24
N PHE A 224 -1.23 12.68 -3.77
CA PHE A 224 -0.65 11.69 -4.65
C PHE A 224 -1.71 10.90 -5.44
N ASN A 225 -2.81 10.54 -4.81
CA ASN A 225 -3.94 9.91 -5.52
C ASN A 225 -4.49 10.82 -6.63
N TRP A 226 -4.56 12.13 -6.38
CA TRP A 226 -4.90 13.11 -7.41
C TRP A 226 -3.87 13.16 -8.53
N LYS A 227 -2.57 13.21 -8.21
CA LYS A 227 -1.47 13.18 -9.19
C LYS A 227 -1.60 12.00 -10.14
N VAL A 228 -1.81 10.80 -9.59
CA VAL A 228 -1.93 9.55 -10.35
C VAL A 228 -3.13 9.59 -11.29
N ILE A 229 -4.28 10.05 -10.80
CA ILE A 229 -5.50 10.12 -11.63
C ILE A 229 -5.35 11.17 -12.72
N VAL A 230 -4.86 12.37 -12.42
CA VAL A 230 -4.70 13.43 -13.41
C VAL A 230 -3.72 13.01 -14.49
N ARG A 231 -2.59 12.38 -14.12
CA ARG A 231 -1.63 11.82 -15.10
C ARG A 231 -2.34 10.87 -16.05
N ARG A 232 -3.05 9.85 -15.54
CA ARG A 232 -3.80 8.91 -16.39
C ARG A 232 -4.88 9.60 -17.22
N TYR A 233 -5.61 10.53 -16.63
CA TYR A 233 -6.70 11.25 -17.30
C TYR A 233 -6.18 12.04 -18.50
N ARG A 234 -4.99 12.62 -18.41
CA ARG A 234 -4.34 13.39 -19.49
C ARG A 234 -3.62 12.53 -20.54
N GLU A 235 -3.30 11.27 -20.24
CA GLU A 235 -2.74 10.32 -21.22
C GLU A 235 -3.74 9.94 -22.32
N SER A 236 -5.02 10.26 -22.16
CA SER A 236 -6.09 9.90 -23.09
C SER A 236 -7.15 11.00 -23.16
N SER A 237 -8.12 10.88 -24.06
CA SER A 237 -9.29 11.78 -24.02
C SER A 237 -10.21 11.42 -22.84
N PRO A 238 -11.06 12.36 -22.36
CA PRO A 238 -12.06 12.06 -21.32
C PRO A 238 -12.93 10.84 -21.65
N ASP A 239 -13.38 10.73 -22.91
CA ASP A 239 -14.22 9.62 -23.35
C ASP A 239 -13.47 8.29 -23.32
N GLN A 240 -12.19 8.26 -23.72
CA GLN A 240 -11.35 7.07 -23.66
C GLN A 240 -11.03 6.68 -22.21
N PHE A 241 -10.78 7.66 -21.35
CA PHE A 241 -10.59 7.42 -19.92
C PHE A 241 -11.82 6.75 -19.34
N TRP A 242 -13.01 7.32 -19.56
CA TRP A 242 -14.25 6.75 -19.01
C TRP A 242 -14.63 5.42 -19.66
N ALA A 243 -14.37 5.22 -20.95
CA ALA A 243 -14.54 3.92 -21.59
C ALA A 243 -13.65 2.83 -20.95
N THR A 244 -12.42 3.19 -20.56
CA THR A 244 -11.49 2.28 -19.85
C THR A 244 -11.94 2.01 -18.41
N PHE A 245 -12.44 3.03 -17.75
CA PHE A 245 -12.87 2.98 -16.35
C PHE A 245 -14.40 2.93 -16.20
N SER A 246 -15.04 2.11 -17.02
CA SER A 246 -16.46 1.77 -16.90
C SER A 246 -16.67 0.26 -16.87
N GLU A 247 -17.70 -0.18 -16.16
CA GLU A 247 -18.20 -1.56 -16.15
C GLU A 247 -19.71 -1.51 -16.39
N ASN A 248 -20.21 -2.31 -17.34
CA ASN A 248 -21.64 -2.36 -17.69
C ASN A 248 -22.24 -0.98 -18.04
N GLY A 249 -21.44 -0.11 -18.66
CA GLY A 249 -21.86 1.25 -19.02
C GLY A 249 -21.90 2.25 -17.85
N GLN A 250 -21.50 1.84 -16.64
CA GLN A 250 -21.37 2.74 -15.49
C GLN A 250 -19.90 3.04 -15.20
N HIS A 251 -19.60 4.31 -14.93
CA HIS A 251 -18.27 4.73 -14.54
C HIS A 251 -17.89 4.14 -13.18
N LEU A 252 -16.66 3.68 -13.06
CA LEU A 252 -16.12 3.19 -11.81
C LEU A 252 -16.01 4.31 -10.77
N GLY A 253 -16.21 3.95 -9.51
CA GLY A 253 -15.95 4.85 -8.40
C GLY A 253 -14.46 5.19 -8.27
N TYR A 254 -14.17 6.35 -7.68
CA TYR A 254 -12.80 6.87 -7.50
C TYR A 254 -11.80 5.86 -6.90
N LYS A 255 -12.20 5.15 -5.83
CA LYS A 255 -11.35 4.11 -5.21
C LYS A 255 -11.09 2.93 -6.16
N ALA A 256 -12.08 2.51 -6.94
CA ALA A 256 -11.93 1.43 -7.90
C ALA A 256 -10.98 1.82 -9.05
N ILE A 257 -11.04 3.08 -9.51
CA ILE A 257 -10.08 3.63 -10.48
C ILE A 257 -8.66 3.58 -9.91
N LEU A 258 -8.45 4.06 -8.68
CA LEU A 258 -7.15 4.01 -8.01
C LEU A 258 -6.63 2.57 -7.85
N GLY A 259 -7.50 1.63 -7.48
CA GLY A 259 -7.16 0.22 -7.37
C GLY A 259 -6.66 -0.36 -8.70
N ARG A 260 -7.38 -0.10 -9.80
CA ARG A 260 -6.94 -0.51 -11.14
C ARG A 260 -5.62 0.13 -11.54
N LEU A 261 -5.43 1.42 -11.30
CA LEU A 261 -4.18 2.13 -11.59
C LEU A 261 -2.99 1.63 -10.76
N SER A 262 -3.23 1.23 -9.51
CA SER A 262 -2.21 0.59 -8.67
C SER A 262 -1.80 -0.75 -9.26
N LEU A 263 -2.76 -1.60 -9.65
CA LEU A 263 -2.48 -2.89 -10.30
C LEU A 263 -1.71 -2.73 -11.62
N GLU A 264 -2.13 -1.81 -12.49
CA GLU A 264 -1.42 -1.51 -13.74
C GLU A 264 0.03 -1.10 -13.49
N ARG A 265 0.28 -0.27 -12.47
CA ARG A 265 1.63 0.17 -12.10
C ARG A 265 2.47 -0.97 -11.54
N LYS A 266 1.90 -1.80 -10.67
CA LYS A 266 2.58 -3.00 -10.14
C LYS A 266 3.03 -3.91 -11.26
N GLU A 267 2.16 -4.17 -12.23
CA GLU A 267 2.49 -5.03 -13.35
C GLU A 267 3.55 -4.41 -14.27
N LYS A 268 3.44 -3.11 -14.59
CA LYS A 268 4.49 -2.39 -15.34
C LYS A 268 5.84 -2.43 -14.63
N ASN A 269 5.85 -2.21 -13.31
CA ASN A 269 7.06 -2.24 -12.50
C ASN A 269 7.66 -3.65 -12.46
N ARG A 270 6.83 -4.69 -12.30
CA ARG A 270 7.27 -6.09 -12.33
C ARG A 270 7.96 -6.43 -13.64
N LEU A 271 7.32 -6.14 -14.77
CA LEU A 271 7.87 -6.42 -16.10
C LEU A 271 9.18 -5.64 -16.35
N LEU A 272 9.24 -4.37 -15.94
CA LEU A 272 10.45 -3.57 -16.09
C LEU A 272 11.58 -4.07 -15.19
N ALA A 273 11.30 -4.43 -13.95
CA ALA A 273 12.28 -5.00 -13.03
C ALA A 273 12.79 -6.36 -13.53
N GLU A 274 11.94 -7.21 -14.10
CA GLU A 274 12.36 -8.45 -14.76
C GLU A 274 13.32 -8.19 -15.93
N LYS A 275 13.00 -7.20 -16.77
CA LYS A 275 13.88 -6.77 -17.87
C LYS A 275 15.24 -6.27 -17.34
N ILE A 276 15.25 -5.47 -16.27
CA ILE A 276 16.48 -4.98 -15.64
C ILE A 276 17.29 -6.14 -15.05
N LYS A 277 16.64 -7.07 -14.35
CA LYS A 277 17.30 -8.28 -13.81
C LYS A 277 17.96 -9.09 -14.93
N ALA A 278 17.26 -9.26 -16.06
CA ALA A 278 17.80 -9.96 -17.23
C ALA A 278 18.97 -9.19 -17.89
N GLU A 279 18.91 -7.86 -17.97
CA GLU A 279 19.98 -7.03 -18.53
C GLU A 279 21.29 -7.13 -17.74
N TYR A 280 21.21 -7.12 -16.41
CA TYR A 280 22.41 -7.14 -15.55
C TYR A 280 22.92 -8.56 -15.24
N GLY A 281 22.05 -9.57 -15.34
CA GLY A 281 22.42 -10.97 -15.10
C GLY A 281 23.17 -11.16 -13.78
N ASP A 282 24.37 -11.75 -13.85
CA ASP A 282 25.19 -12.05 -12.67
C ASP A 282 25.68 -10.80 -11.93
N LYS A 283 25.72 -9.64 -12.58
CA LYS A 283 26.12 -8.36 -11.95
C LYS A 283 24.98 -7.71 -11.17
N PHE A 284 23.76 -8.24 -11.26
CA PHE A 284 22.60 -7.64 -10.60
C PHE A 284 22.79 -7.47 -9.08
N PRO A 285 23.27 -8.48 -8.32
CA PRO A 285 23.47 -8.33 -6.87
C PRO A 285 24.54 -7.31 -6.47
N GLU A 286 25.50 -7.03 -7.36
CA GLU A 286 26.58 -6.07 -7.12
C GLU A 286 26.08 -4.64 -7.31
N VAL A 287 25.32 -4.40 -8.38
CA VAL A 287 24.82 -3.08 -8.75
C VAL A 287 23.59 -2.71 -7.91
N PHE A 288 22.63 -3.62 -7.77
CA PHE A 288 21.34 -3.36 -7.11
C PHE A 288 21.36 -3.78 -5.65
N CYS A 289 22.26 -3.19 -4.88
CA CYS A 289 22.39 -3.45 -3.45
C CYS A 289 22.37 -2.17 -2.61
N TYR A 290 22.17 -2.32 -1.30
CA TYR A 290 22.31 -1.26 -0.32
C TYR A 290 22.97 -1.79 0.95
N LYS A 291 23.63 -0.91 1.70
CA LYS A 291 24.28 -1.26 2.96
C LYS A 291 23.36 -0.92 4.13
N LYS A 292 23.04 -1.90 4.97
CA LYS A 292 22.29 -1.71 6.22
C LYS A 292 22.98 -2.46 7.34
N ASN A 293 23.27 -1.77 8.45
CA ASN A 293 23.95 -2.33 9.61
C ASN A 293 25.26 -3.08 9.26
N GLY A 294 26.05 -2.51 8.33
CA GLY A 294 27.31 -3.11 7.89
C GLY A 294 27.17 -4.26 6.87
N LYS A 295 25.97 -4.78 6.62
CA LYS A 295 25.70 -5.87 5.68
C LYS A 295 25.19 -5.33 4.34
N ILE A 296 25.53 -6.03 3.26
CA ILE A 296 25.04 -5.73 1.91
C ILE A 296 23.75 -6.51 1.69
N HIS A 297 22.70 -5.82 1.25
CA HIS A 297 21.41 -6.38 0.92
C HIS A 297 21.07 -6.08 -0.54
N VAL A 298 20.66 -7.11 -1.30
CA VAL A 298 20.18 -6.94 -2.66
C VAL A 298 18.76 -6.35 -2.61
N LYS A 299 18.45 -5.42 -3.51
CA LYS A 299 17.11 -4.84 -3.64
C LYS A 299 16.16 -5.87 -4.23
N ILE A 300 15.02 -6.06 -3.57
CA ILE A 300 14.00 -7.06 -3.94
C ILE A 300 12.76 -6.38 -4.54
N ARG A 301 12.35 -5.23 -3.99
CA ARG A 301 11.16 -4.50 -4.45
C ARG A 301 11.38 -3.97 -5.87
N ASP A 302 10.43 -4.20 -6.77
CA ASP A 302 10.57 -3.84 -8.20
C ASP A 302 10.73 -2.32 -8.40
N CYS A 303 10.02 -1.50 -7.61
CA CYS A 303 10.16 -0.05 -7.61
C CYS A 303 11.57 0.42 -7.21
N ASP A 304 12.19 -0.22 -6.21
CA ASP A 304 13.55 0.11 -5.76
C ASP A 304 14.60 -0.22 -6.82
N ILE A 305 14.37 -1.32 -7.56
CA ILE A 305 15.22 -1.74 -8.66
C ILE A 305 15.14 -0.71 -9.79
N ILE A 306 13.94 -0.30 -10.19
CA ILE A 306 13.73 0.71 -11.24
C ILE A 306 14.35 2.06 -10.86
N LYS A 307 14.14 2.52 -9.63
CA LYS A 307 14.73 3.78 -9.14
C LYS A 307 16.25 3.76 -9.23
N GLN A 308 16.88 2.68 -8.80
CA GLN A 308 18.33 2.57 -8.92
C GLN A 308 18.77 2.47 -10.39
N TYR A 309 18.04 1.74 -11.23
CA TYR A 309 18.35 1.63 -12.66
C TYR A 309 18.31 2.99 -13.36
N HIS A 310 17.30 3.82 -13.09
CA HIS A 310 17.23 5.19 -13.62
C HIS A 310 18.42 6.03 -13.18
N LYS A 311 18.80 5.94 -11.89
CA LYS A 311 19.99 6.61 -11.36
C LYS A 311 21.28 6.15 -12.07
N GLU A 312 21.47 4.85 -12.26
CA GLU A 312 22.65 4.29 -12.94
C GLU A 312 22.70 4.70 -14.43
N LYS A 313 21.55 4.84 -15.09
CA LYS A 313 21.47 5.26 -16.49
C LYS A 313 21.46 6.78 -16.67
N GLY A 314 21.45 7.56 -15.59
CA GLY A 314 21.29 9.02 -15.66
C GLY A 314 19.96 9.47 -16.24
N ILE A 315 18.92 8.62 -16.17
CA ILE A 315 17.56 8.95 -16.59
C ILE A 315 16.96 9.78 -15.46
N VAL A 316 16.86 11.09 -15.67
CA VAL A 316 16.11 11.98 -14.78
C VAL A 316 14.63 11.70 -15.02
N GLY A 317 14.07 10.77 -14.25
CA GLY A 317 12.65 10.44 -14.31
C GLY A 317 11.85 11.30 -13.33
N GLU A 318 10.72 11.85 -13.78
CA GLU A 318 9.70 12.45 -12.88
C GLU A 318 9.09 11.44 -11.89
N GLU A 319 9.48 10.17 -12.00
CA GLU A 319 8.94 9.03 -11.25
C GLU A 319 9.63 8.77 -9.91
N ASP A 320 10.67 9.54 -9.56
CA ASP A 320 11.38 9.40 -8.28
C ASP A 320 10.48 9.66 -7.06
N GLU A 321 9.33 10.31 -7.25
CA GLU A 321 8.32 10.54 -6.22
C GLU A 321 7.27 9.43 -6.07
N ALA A 322 7.35 8.33 -6.83
CA ALA A 322 6.50 7.16 -6.60
C ALA A 322 6.91 6.49 -5.28
N GLU A 323 6.53 7.10 -4.15
CA GLU A 323 6.44 6.41 -2.88
C GLU A 323 5.30 5.38 -3.00
N ASP A 324 5.60 4.14 -2.61
CA ASP A 324 4.61 3.08 -2.49
C ASP A 324 3.60 3.48 -1.41
N ILE A 325 2.47 4.06 -1.83
CA ILE A 325 1.34 4.38 -0.95
C ILE A 325 0.70 3.12 -0.37
N ASP A 326 1.00 1.96 -0.95
CA ASP A 326 0.45 0.67 -0.52
C ASP A 326 0.85 0.27 0.92
N GLU A 327 1.82 0.94 1.54
CA GLU A 327 2.23 0.65 2.93
C GLU A 327 1.45 1.52 3.96
N ALA A 328 0.60 2.45 3.53
CA ALA A 328 -0.09 3.40 4.43
C ALA A 328 -1.56 3.04 4.79
N GLU A 329 -2.16 2.00 4.21
CA GLU A 329 -3.56 1.61 4.50
C GLU A 329 -3.70 0.37 5.39
N ALA A 330 -2.62 -0.14 5.99
CA ALA A 330 -2.68 -1.34 6.84
C ALA A 330 -2.84 -1.07 8.36
N GLU A 331 -2.99 0.19 8.81
CA GLU A 331 -2.98 0.51 10.26
C GLU A 331 -4.24 1.19 10.82
N ASP A 332 -5.30 1.44 10.05
CA ASP A 332 -6.53 2.06 10.59
C ASP A 332 -7.81 1.38 10.04
N GLU A 333 -8.13 0.18 10.56
CA GLU A 333 -9.51 -0.33 10.68
C GLU A 333 -9.74 -0.94 12.07
#